data_AF-D7TDK0-F1
#
_entry.id   AF-D7TDK0-F1
#
_cell.length_a   1.000
_cell.length_b   1.000
_cell.length_c   1.000
_cell.angle_alpha   90.00
_cell.angle_beta   90.00
_cell.angle_gamma   90.00
#
_symmetry.space_group_name_H-M   'P 1'
#
loop_
_entity.id
_entity.type
_entity.pdbx_description
1 polymer ?
#
loop_
_entity_poly.entity_id
_entity_poly.type
_entity_poly.pdbx_seq_one_letter_code
_entity_poly.pdbx_strand_id
1 'polypeptide(L)'
;MRYSDTDFLNKESDNGSSTGTITIIVASAVSAVIVLLVVGAIGVYIWKQRKIQKKRRGSNDAIKLVKTLHDSSLNFKYATLEKATGSFDNASKLGQGGFGTVYKGVLADGREIAVKRLFFNNRHRAADFYNEVNM
;
A
#
# COMPACT_ATOMS: atom_id res chain seq x y z
N MET A 1 -30.35 33.20 79.41
CA MET A 1 -29.94 32.30 78.32
C MET A 1 -29.22 33.16 77.28
N ARG A 2 -27.94 32.91 77.00
CA ARG A 2 -27.15 33.65 76.02
C ARG A 2 -26.93 32.76 74.80
N TYR A 3 -27.46 33.16 73.64
CA TYR A 3 -27.15 32.54 72.36
C TYR A 3 -25.85 33.15 71.79
N SER A 4 -25.08 32.34 71.07
CA SER A 4 -23.83 32.73 70.43
C SER A 4 -24.13 33.27 69.02
N ASP A 5 -23.56 34.41 68.66
CA ASP A 5 -23.84 35.18 67.43
C ASP A 5 -22.92 34.79 66.25
N THR A 6 -22.43 33.55 66.23
CA THR A 6 -21.54 33.07 65.15
C THR A 6 -22.29 32.12 64.25
N ASP A 7 -22.51 32.52 63.00
CA ASP A 7 -23.09 31.68 61.96
C ASP A 7 -22.23 30.41 61.74
N PHE A 8 -22.84 29.24 61.93
CA PHE A 8 -22.20 27.92 61.72
C PHE A 8 -22.35 27.40 60.28
N LEU A 9 -22.89 28.21 59.37
CA LEU A 9 -23.08 27.81 57.99
C LEU A 9 -21.77 27.97 57.21
N ASN A 10 -21.25 26.86 56.69
CA ASN A 10 -20.15 26.86 55.73
C ASN A 10 -20.57 27.70 54.51
N LYS A 11 -19.96 28.88 54.35
CA LYS A 11 -20.23 29.74 53.19
C LYS A 11 -19.71 29.02 51.95
N GLU A 12 -20.64 28.44 51.19
CA GLU A 12 -20.33 27.94 49.86
C GLU A 12 -19.86 29.11 49.01
N SER A 13 -18.77 28.91 48.29
CA SER A 13 -18.16 29.92 47.43
C SER A 13 -19.13 30.29 46.32
N ASP A 14 -19.88 31.38 46.52
CA ASP A 14 -20.70 31.98 45.48
C ASP A 14 -19.79 32.42 44.31
N ASN A 15 -19.97 31.76 43.16
CA ASN A 15 -19.15 31.91 41.96
C ASN A 15 -19.45 33.24 41.26
N GLY A 16 -18.91 34.32 41.82
CA GLY A 16 -18.90 35.65 41.22
C GLY A 16 -17.86 35.81 40.11
N SER A 17 -18.28 35.57 38.87
CA SER A 17 -17.90 36.22 37.59
C SER A 17 -17.70 35.22 36.43
N SER A 18 -18.70 35.21 35.54
CA SER A 18 -18.79 34.37 34.35
C SER A 18 -17.68 34.61 33.31
N THR A 19 -17.03 35.78 33.35
CA THR A 19 -16.04 36.19 32.34
C THR A 19 -14.74 35.39 32.43
N GLY A 20 -14.25 35.09 33.63
CA GLY A 20 -13.02 34.31 33.84
C GLY A 20 -13.17 32.83 33.48
N THR A 21 -14.34 32.23 33.77
CA THR A 21 -14.61 30.83 33.41
C THR A 21 -14.83 30.67 31.91
N ILE A 22 -15.51 31.63 31.27
CA ILE A 22 -15.72 31.63 29.81
C ILE A 22 -14.39 31.77 29.07
N THR A 23 -13.48 32.64 29.49
CA THR A 23 -12.16 32.78 28.84
C THR A 23 -11.32 31.50 28.91
N ILE A 24 -11.38 30.78 30.04
CA ILE A 24 -10.68 29.49 30.20
C ILE A 24 -11.26 28.41 29.26
N ILE A 25 -12.59 28.34 29.14
CA ILE A 25 -13.26 27.37 28.24
C ILE A 25 -12.92 27.67 26.77
N VAL A 26 -12.95 28.94 26.37
CA VAL A 26 -12.59 29.34 25.00
C VAL A 26 -11.12 29.02 24.72
N ALA A 27 -10.21 29.31 25.65
CA ALA A 27 -8.80 29.01 25.49
C ALA A 27 -8.51 27.49 25.37
N SER A 28 -9.21 26.66 26.15
CA SER A 28 -9.03 25.20 26.10
C SER A 28 -9.59 24.59 24.80
N ALA A 29 -10.72 25.09 24.31
CA ALA A 29 -11.29 24.67 23.03
C ALA A 29 -10.36 24.98 21.86
N VAL A 30 -9.75 26.16 21.83
CA VAL A 30 -8.83 26.57 20.76
C VAL A 30 -7.57 25.70 20.74
N SER A 31 -7.00 25.36 21.91
CA SER A 31 -5.79 24.53 21.97
C SER A 31 -6.06 23.10 21.46
N ALA A 32 -7.22 22.52 21.79
CA ALA A 32 -7.60 21.19 21.33
C ALA A 32 -7.73 21.11 19.80
N VAL A 33 -8.30 22.15 19.17
CA VAL A 33 -8.42 22.22 17.70
C VAL A 33 -7.05 22.26 17.03
N ILE A 34 -6.11 23.04 17.57
CA ILE A 34 -4.74 23.13 17.03
C ILE A 34 -4.05 21.77 17.11
N VAL A 35 -4.14 21.07 18.24
CA VAL A 35 -3.53 19.75 18.41
C VAL A 35 -4.11 18.73 17.40
N LEU A 36 -5.43 18.73 17.20
CA LEU A 36 -6.08 17.84 16.23
C LEU A 36 -5.61 18.10 14.80
N LEU A 37 -5.45 19.37 14.40
CA LEU A 37 -4.95 19.74 13.08
C LEU A 37 -3.51 19.27 12.87
N VAL A 38 -2.64 19.43 13.88
CA VAL A 38 -1.24 18.99 13.82
C VAL A 38 -1.16 17.46 13.68
N VAL A 39 -1.90 16.71 14.50
CA VAL A 39 -1.94 15.24 14.43
C VAL A 39 -2.49 14.78 13.07
N GLY A 40 -3.57 15.41 12.58
CA GLY A 40 -4.14 15.14 11.26
C GLY A 40 -3.14 15.38 10.13
N ALA A 41 -2.42 16.50 10.16
CA ALA A 41 -1.40 16.83 9.15
C ALA A 41 -0.24 15.82 9.15
N ILE A 42 0.24 15.41 10.33
CA ILE A 42 1.29 14.39 10.47
C ILE A 42 0.80 13.05 9.92
N GLY A 43 -0.43 12.64 10.26
CA GLY A 43 -1.03 11.41 9.76
C GLY A 43 -1.14 11.40 8.22
N VAL A 44 -1.64 12.49 7.63
CA VAL A 44 -1.72 12.66 6.17
C VAL A 44 -0.34 12.65 5.52
N TYR A 45 0.64 13.32 6.11
CA TYR A 45 2.02 13.35 5.61
C TYR A 45 2.63 11.94 5.56
N ILE A 46 2.51 11.16 6.65
CA ILE A 46 2.98 9.78 6.73
C ILE A 46 2.23 8.89 5.73
N TRP A 47 0.92 9.05 5.59
CA TRP A 47 0.12 8.25 4.64
C TRP A 47 0.49 8.54 3.19
N LYS A 48 0.69 9.82 2.84
CA LYS A 48 1.15 10.26 1.51
C LYS A 48 2.52 9.68 1.18
N GLN A 49 3.46 9.74 2.13
CA GLN A 49 4.79 9.12 2.02
C GLN A 49 4.69 7.61 1.76
N ARG A 50 3.90 6.88 2.56
CA ARG A 50 3.71 5.43 2.39
C ARG A 50 3.05 5.07 1.06
N LYS A 51 2.11 5.89 0.56
CA LYS A 51 1.44 5.66 -0.73
C LYS A 51 2.37 5.86 -1.93
N ILE A 52 3.27 6.85 -1.86
CA ILE A 52 4.26 7.11 -2.91
C ILE A 52 5.33 6.01 -2.94
N GLN A 53 5.77 5.52 -1.79
CA GLN A 53 6.73 4.42 -1.68
C GLN A 53 6.18 3.10 -2.26
N LYS A 54 4.88 2.81 -2.11
CA LYS A 54 4.26 1.60 -2.68
C LYS A 54 4.31 1.55 -4.22
N LYS A 55 4.31 2.68 -4.94
CA LYS A 55 4.49 2.70 -6.40
C LYS A 55 5.94 2.45 -6.83
N ARG A 56 6.92 2.84 -6.00
CA ARG A 56 8.34 2.70 -6.32
C ARG A 56 8.88 1.29 -6.06
N ARG A 57 8.38 0.60 -5.03
CA ARG A 57 8.80 -0.78 -4.71
C ARG A 57 8.54 -1.76 -5.86
N GLY A 58 7.30 -1.82 -6.37
CA GLY A 58 6.98 -2.73 -7.48
C GLY A 58 7.76 -2.45 -8.78
N SER A 59 8.08 -1.18 -9.06
CA SER A 59 8.92 -0.82 -10.21
C SER A 59 10.37 -1.25 -10.01
N ASN A 60 10.92 -1.07 -8.81
CA ASN A 60 12.31 -1.45 -8.51
C ASN A 60 12.47 -2.97 -8.50
N ASP A 61 11.48 -3.70 -8.00
CA ASP A 61 11.47 -5.17 -8.00
C ASP A 61 11.38 -5.71 -9.43
N ALA A 62 10.53 -5.13 -10.28
CA ALA A 62 10.46 -5.47 -11.71
C ALA A 62 11.78 -5.17 -12.44
N ILE A 63 12.40 -4.01 -12.18
CA ILE A 63 13.71 -3.65 -12.76
C ILE A 63 14.81 -4.61 -12.28
N LYS A 64 14.81 -4.98 -11.00
CA LYS A 64 15.75 -5.95 -10.44
C LYS A 64 15.59 -7.33 -11.10
N LEU A 65 14.36 -7.76 -11.33
CA LEU A 65 14.05 -9.01 -12.03
C LEU A 65 14.53 -8.98 -13.48
N VAL A 66 14.26 -7.90 -14.22
CA VAL A 66 14.75 -7.72 -15.60
C VAL A 66 16.28 -7.75 -15.63
N LYS A 67 16.94 -7.13 -14.65
CA LYS A 67 18.41 -7.12 -14.55
C LYS A 67 18.98 -8.52 -14.29
N THR A 68 18.37 -9.29 -13.39
CA THR A 68 18.76 -10.69 -13.13
C THR A 68 18.52 -11.59 -14.34
N LEU A 69 17.43 -11.36 -15.08
CA LEU A 69 17.17 -12.09 -16.33
C LEU A 69 18.20 -11.75 -17.39
N HIS A 70 18.58 -10.48 -17.55
CA HIS A 70 19.58 -10.04 -18.52
C HIS A 70 20.97 -10.67 -18.29
N ASP A 71 21.31 -10.97 -17.03
CA ASP A 71 22.59 -11.59 -16.66
C ASP A 71 22.63 -13.10 -16.93
N SER A 72 21.45 -13.74 -17.05
CA SER A 72 21.32 -15.14 -17.43
C SER A 72 21.23 -15.23 -18.96
N SER A 73 22.09 -15.99 -19.64
CA SER A 73 22.20 -16.07 -21.11
C SER A 73 20.97 -16.66 -21.85
N LEU A 74 19.81 -16.76 -21.20
CA LEU A 74 18.56 -17.34 -21.69
C LEU A 74 17.52 -16.29 -22.13
N ASN A 75 17.96 -15.10 -22.56
CA ASN A 75 17.05 -14.06 -23.03
C ASN A 75 16.66 -14.29 -24.50
N PHE A 76 15.42 -14.70 -24.73
CA PHE A 76 14.82 -14.65 -26.06
C PHE A 76 14.18 -13.28 -26.29
N LYS A 77 14.43 -12.67 -27.45
CA LYS A 77 13.70 -11.47 -27.87
C LYS A 77 12.22 -11.80 -28.00
N TYR A 78 11.35 -10.88 -27.58
CA TYR A 78 9.90 -11.05 -27.67
C TYR A 78 9.45 -11.45 -29.09
N ALA A 79 9.96 -10.76 -30.12
CA ALA A 79 9.67 -11.05 -31.52
C ALA A 79 10.07 -12.48 -31.94
N THR A 80 11.09 -13.07 -31.33
CA THR A 80 11.48 -14.46 -31.59
C THR A 80 10.43 -15.42 -31.04
N LEU A 81 9.95 -15.18 -29.81
CA LEU A 81 8.91 -16.01 -29.17
C LEU A 81 7.55 -15.83 -29.84
N GLU A 82 7.22 -14.61 -30.25
CA GLU A 82 6.01 -14.29 -31.00
C GLU A 82 5.98 -15.05 -32.32
N LYS A 83 7.06 -14.99 -33.12
CA LYS A 83 7.16 -15.79 -34.35
C LYS A 83 7.10 -17.29 -34.09
N ALA A 84 7.82 -17.76 -33.06
CA ALA A 84 7.85 -19.18 -32.73
C ALA A 84 6.47 -19.73 -32.35
N THR A 85 5.60 -18.90 -31.74
CA THR A 85 4.27 -19.30 -31.26
C THR A 85 3.12 -18.92 -32.21
N GLY A 86 3.42 -18.33 -33.37
CA GLY A 86 2.39 -17.84 -34.29
C GLY A 86 1.61 -16.65 -33.72
N SER A 87 2.28 -15.71 -33.08
CA SER A 87 1.68 -14.57 -32.36
C SER A 87 0.82 -14.97 -31.16
N PHE A 88 1.22 -16.02 -30.43
CA PHE A 88 0.47 -16.58 -29.31
C PHE A 88 -0.94 -17.02 -29.72
N ASP A 89 -1.04 -17.69 -30.88
CA ASP A 89 -2.31 -18.20 -31.39
C ASP A 89 -2.92 -19.22 -30.41
N ASN A 90 -4.24 -19.20 -30.29
CA ASN A 90 -4.97 -20.10 -29.42
C ASN A 90 -4.88 -21.56 -29.90
N ALA A 91 -4.62 -21.80 -31.19
CA ALA A 91 -4.32 -23.13 -31.72
C ALA A 91 -3.03 -23.72 -31.14
N SER A 92 -2.06 -22.86 -30.78
CA SER A 92 -0.80 -23.26 -30.15
C SER A 92 -0.91 -23.36 -28.63
N LYS A 93 -2.08 -23.16 -28.02
CA LYS A 93 -2.25 -23.17 -26.57
C LYS A 93 -2.11 -24.60 -26.03
N LEU A 94 -1.14 -24.78 -25.14
CA LEU A 94 -0.94 -26.04 -24.41
C LEU A 94 -1.73 -26.08 -23.10
N GLY A 95 -1.98 -24.92 -22.49
CA GLY A 95 -2.75 -24.84 -21.25
C GLY A 95 -2.83 -23.44 -20.67
N GLN A 96 -3.70 -23.26 -19.68
CA GLN A 96 -3.83 -22.00 -18.95
C GLN A 96 -4.00 -22.29 -17.46
N GLY A 97 -3.14 -21.67 -16.66
CA GLY A 97 -3.24 -21.66 -15.21
C GLY A 97 -3.45 -20.23 -14.71
N GLY A 98 -3.53 -20.05 -13.40
CA GLY A 98 -3.77 -18.71 -12.86
C GLY A 98 -2.61 -17.72 -13.09
N PHE A 99 -1.39 -18.21 -13.33
CA PHE A 99 -0.22 -17.35 -13.58
C PHE A 99 -0.07 -16.94 -15.04
N GLY A 100 -0.79 -17.55 -15.98
CA GLY A 100 -0.62 -17.27 -17.39
C GLY A 100 -1.06 -18.40 -18.30
N THR A 101 -0.83 -18.21 -19.59
CA THR A 101 -1.13 -19.18 -20.65
C THR A 101 0.16 -19.73 -21.25
N VAL A 102 0.24 -21.04 -21.44
CA VAL A 102 1.39 -21.72 -22.05
C VAL A 102 1.06 -22.04 -23.50
N TYR A 103 1.97 -21.67 -24.40
CA TYR A 103 1.87 -21.91 -25.84
C TYR A 103 3.01 -22.80 -26.32
N LYS A 104 2.74 -23.69 -27.26
CA LYS A 104 3.75 -24.40 -28.04
C LYS A 104 4.39 -23.40 -29.01
N GLY A 105 5.71 -23.45 -29.14
CA GLY A 105 6.42 -22.72 -30.18
C GLY A 105 7.54 -23.55 -30.78
N VAL A 106 7.95 -23.18 -31.99
CA VAL A 106 9.10 -23.77 -32.68
C VAL A 106 10.05 -22.65 -33.07
N LEU A 107 11.29 -22.71 -32.59
CA LEU A 107 12.31 -21.73 -32.95
C LEU A 107 12.74 -21.87 -34.42
N ALA A 108 13.40 -20.85 -34.94
CA ALA A 108 13.97 -20.87 -36.29
C ALA A 108 15.02 -21.98 -36.49
N ASP A 109 15.61 -22.48 -35.40
CA ASP A 109 16.55 -23.61 -35.41
C ASP A 109 15.84 -24.98 -35.30
N GLY A 110 14.52 -25.03 -35.32
CA GLY A 110 13.71 -26.24 -35.25
C GLY A 110 13.47 -26.78 -33.83
N ARG A 111 14.01 -26.14 -32.78
CA ARG A 111 13.76 -26.57 -31.41
C ARG A 111 12.32 -26.26 -30.99
N GLU A 112 11.61 -27.27 -30.50
CA GLU A 112 10.31 -27.09 -29.86
C GLU A 112 10.48 -26.50 -28.46
N ILE A 113 9.65 -25.51 -28.12
CA ILE A 113 9.65 -24.83 -26.83
C ILE A 113 8.23 -24.64 -26.31
N ALA A 114 8.11 -24.44 -24.99
CA ALA A 114 6.89 -24.00 -24.34
C ALA A 114 7.06 -22.56 -23.82
N VAL A 115 6.24 -21.63 -24.32
CA VAL A 115 6.28 -20.22 -23.91
C VAL A 115 5.15 -19.93 -22.93
N LYS A 116 5.49 -19.64 -21.68
CA LYS A 116 4.50 -19.22 -20.65
C LYS A 116 4.35 -17.70 -20.67
N ARG A 117 3.21 -17.22 -21.17
CA ARG A 117 2.81 -15.80 -21.15
C ARG A 117 2.11 -15.49 -19.83
N LEU A 118 2.79 -14.77 -18.95
CA LEU A 118 2.24 -14.41 -17.63
C LEU A 118 1.12 -13.37 -17.74
N PHE A 119 0.07 -13.50 -16.92
CA PHE A 119 -0.93 -12.46 -16.78
C PHE A 119 -0.35 -11.29 -15.97
N PHE A 120 -0.30 -10.10 -16.57
CA PHE A 120 0.16 -8.89 -15.90
C PHE A 120 -0.94 -8.35 -14.96
N ASN A 121 -1.27 -9.09 -13.89
CA ASN A 121 -2.18 -8.60 -12.87
C ASN A 121 -1.39 -7.97 -11.72
N ASN A 122 -1.22 -6.66 -11.83
CA ASN A 122 -0.21 -5.82 -11.18
C ASN A 122 -0.32 -5.66 -9.65
N ARG A 123 -0.93 -6.59 -8.91
CA ARG A 123 -1.16 -6.35 -7.49
C ARG A 123 -1.18 -7.54 -6.54
N HIS A 124 -1.52 -8.76 -6.95
CA HIS A 124 -1.78 -9.84 -5.97
C HIS A 124 -1.00 -11.14 -6.20
N ARG A 125 -0.40 -11.36 -7.38
CA ARG A 125 0.09 -12.70 -7.75
C ARG A 125 1.60 -12.94 -7.67
N ALA A 126 2.40 -11.90 -7.39
CA ALA A 126 3.83 -12.08 -7.17
C ALA A 126 4.11 -12.91 -5.91
N ALA A 127 3.33 -12.71 -4.85
CA ALA A 127 3.41 -13.50 -3.62
C ALA A 127 3.13 -14.99 -3.87
N ASP A 128 2.14 -15.31 -4.71
CA ASP A 128 1.78 -16.69 -5.00
C ASP A 128 2.85 -17.41 -5.85
N PHE A 129 3.57 -16.68 -6.72
CA PHE A 129 4.66 -17.26 -7.51
C PHE A 129 5.87 -17.64 -6.65
N TYR A 130 6.21 -16.83 -5.64
CA TYR A 130 7.29 -17.16 -4.69
C TYR A 130 6.96 -18.40 -3.85
N ASN A 131 5.67 -18.69 -3.61
CA ASN A 131 5.25 -19.85 -2.85
C ASN A 131 5.37 -21.16 -3.65
N GLU A 132 5.36 -21.11 -4.98
CA GLU A 132 5.46 -22.30 -5.85
C GLU A 132 6.91 -22.66 -6.22
N VAL A 133 7.87 -21.73 -6.17
CA VAL A 133 9.27 -21.98 -6.57
C VAL A 133 10.11 -22.57 -5.41
N ASN A 134 9.58 -22.58 -4.19
CA ASN A 134 10.26 -23.08 -2.99
C ASN A 134 9.64 -24.37 -2.41
N MET A 135 8.91 -25.13 -3.23
CA MET A 135 8.50 -26.51 -2.95
C MET A 135 9.19 -27.48 -3.91
#